data_AF-A0A4U5MWD8-F1
#
_entry.id   AF-A0A4U5MWD8-F1
#
_cell.length_a   1.000
_cell.length_b   1.000
_cell.length_c   1.000
_cell.angle_alpha   90.00
_cell.angle_beta   90.00
_cell.angle_gamma   90.00
#
_symmetry.space_group_name_H-M   'P 1'
#
loop_
_entity.id
_entity.type
_entity.pdbx_description
1 polymer ?
#
loop_
_entity_poly.entity_id
_entity_poly.type
_entity_poly.pdbx_seq_one_letter_code
_entity_poly.pdbx_strand_id
1 'polypeptide(L)'
;MTSVDLANVESYNHTLENLMKTLQNYRENVKCDEIVKHEAKGPALIDAHKWTFNYRKFENSFFRGKEDMCESIKSTFGFLDKPLSQEENEYPLAYGMLVHTNPIQILFLLSAVYQPQNQFCIAVDGKASDRFKKQMFYLSECFPNIFVMVTGKVFWCEHSVLQGVFGCVQYLAKLKADWKYYQYLSGVDLPLKTNLEMVRIFKKLNGSFNAGIHDLPKERYKHGKDPPIPLWKSSLSATFSRESAEFMVSDPKVWQVYKYLKGTLCPDESFWATIAGNADLISMPGGFNATSWREHLTGEYRPVDTVTGVHEASTASTLFTTEFPETVLPNPVPKKTEAVQYDLFKPEKYYISRYQVWYNRSSPDAINSCYGVLSLNPT
;
A
#
# COMPACT_ATOMS: atom_id res chain seq x y z
N MET A 1 -19.93 -22.98 -9.03
CA MET A 1 -19.69 -21.61 -8.54
C MET A 1 -20.95 -21.15 -7.82
N THR A 2 -20.90 -20.96 -6.51
CA THR A 2 -21.97 -20.31 -5.75
C THR A 2 -22.04 -18.84 -6.16
N SER A 3 -23.22 -18.31 -6.48
CA SER A 3 -23.37 -16.90 -6.78
C SER A 3 -22.96 -16.08 -5.55
N VAL A 4 -22.04 -15.14 -5.73
CA VAL A 4 -21.65 -14.21 -4.67
C VAL A 4 -22.77 -13.20 -4.51
N ASP A 5 -23.15 -12.94 -3.26
CA ASP A 5 -24.11 -11.89 -2.92
C ASP A 5 -23.38 -10.53 -2.97
N LEU A 6 -23.60 -9.80 -4.06
CA LEU A 6 -22.94 -8.51 -4.32
C LEU A 6 -23.72 -7.35 -3.68
N ALA A 7 -22.98 -6.30 -3.34
CA ALA A 7 -23.57 -5.05 -2.86
C ALA A 7 -24.43 -4.39 -3.95
N ASN A 8 -25.56 -3.80 -3.52
CA ASN A 8 -26.32 -2.90 -4.37
C ASN A 8 -25.68 -1.50 -4.36
N VAL A 9 -25.18 -1.07 -5.51
CA VAL A 9 -24.46 0.23 -5.66
C VAL A 9 -25.36 1.43 -5.35
N GLU A 10 -26.64 1.39 -5.70
CA GLU A 10 -27.58 2.48 -5.40
C GLU A 10 -27.78 2.62 -3.88
N SER A 11 -27.94 1.49 -3.19
CA SER A 11 -28.04 1.47 -1.73
C SER A 11 -26.78 2.00 -1.07
N TYR A 12 -25.60 1.67 -1.60
CA TYR A 12 -24.32 2.20 -1.10
C TYR A 12 -24.21 3.71 -1.29
N ASN A 13 -24.57 4.21 -2.48
CA ASN A 13 -24.59 5.64 -2.75
C ASN A 13 -25.55 6.38 -1.81
N HIS A 14 -26.71 5.78 -1.49
CA HIS A 14 -27.63 6.32 -0.52
C HIS A 14 -27.02 6.41 0.90
N THR A 15 -26.31 5.37 1.34
CA THR A 15 -25.59 5.36 2.62
C THR A 15 -24.51 6.45 2.66
N LEU A 16 -23.72 6.57 1.59
CA LEU A 16 -22.70 7.62 1.48
C LEU A 16 -23.33 9.02 1.50
N GLU A 17 -24.43 9.23 0.79
CA GLU A 17 -25.16 10.49 0.81
C GLU A 17 -25.67 10.85 2.20
N ASN A 18 -26.17 9.87 2.96
CA ASN A 18 -26.61 10.08 4.34
C ASN A 18 -25.44 10.38 5.28
N LEU A 19 -24.29 9.71 5.10
CA LEU A 19 -23.05 10.04 5.79
C LEU A 19 -22.65 11.50 5.55
N MET A 20 -22.62 11.94 4.30
CA MET A 20 -22.22 13.32 3.96
C MET A 20 -23.12 14.38 4.61
N LYS A 21 -24.40 14.07 4.88
CA LYS A 21 -25.32 14.96 5.62
C LYS A 21 -24.95 15.12 7.09
N THR A 22 -24.27 14.15 7.70
CA THR A 22 -23.80 14.25 9.09
C THR A 22 -22.64 15.23 9.27
N LEU A 23 -21.90 15.51 8.18
CA LEU A 23 -20.78 16.44 8.17
C LEU A 23 -21.29 17.88 8.04
N GLN A 24 -21.54 18.50 9.19
CA GLN A 24 -22.07 19.86 9.30
C GLN A 24 -21.29 20.85 8.42
N ASN A 25 -22.03 21.60 7.58
CA ASN A 25 -21.54 22.63 6.67
C ASN A 25 -20.50 22.14 5.63
N TYR A 26 -20.28 20.82 5.47
CA TYR A 26 -19.30 20.30 4.52
C TYR A 26 -19.69 20.63 3.09
N ARG A 27 -20.91 20.26 2.65
CA ARG A 27 -21.38 20.51 1.27
C ARG A 27 -21.55 21.99 0.93
N GLU A 28 -21.68 22.85 1.95
CA GLU A 28 -21.76 24.29 1.77
C GLU A 28 -20.40 24.88 1.39
N ASN A 29 -19.35 24.44 2.09
CA ASN A 29 -18.00 25.03 1.98
C ASN A 29 -17.08 24.24 1.03
N VAL A 30 -17.28 22.94 0.85
CA VAL A 30 -16.39 22.05 0.09
C VAL A 30 -17.07 21.61 -1.21
N LYS A 31 -16.64 22.22 -2.32
CA LYS A 31 -17.10 21.88 -3.68
C LYS A 31 -16.05 21.03 -4.39
N CYS A 32 -16.03 19.73 -4.10
CA CYS A 32 -15.00 18.81 -4.62
C CYS A 32 -14.85 18.85 -6.14
N ASP A 33 -15.96 18.87 -6.89
CA ASP A 33 -15.92 18.90 -8.36
C ASP A 33 -15.23 20.16 -8.89
N GLU A 34 -15.48 21.31 -8.28
CA GLU A 34 -14.82 22.56 -8.65
C GLU A 34 -13.34 22.54 -8.28
N ILE A 35 -12.99 22.01 -7.10
CA ILE A 35 -11.60 21.87 -6.66
C ILE A 35 -10.81 20.99 -7.63
N VAL A 36 -11.37 19.84 -8.03
CA VAL A 36 -10.72 18.93 -8.98
C VAL A 36 -10.61 19.57 -10.36
N LYS A 37 -11.71 20.15 -10.86
CA LYS A 37 -11.75 20.80 -12.18
C LYS A 37 -10.76 21.95 -12.32
N HIS A 38 -10.48 22.66 -11.22
CA HIS A 38 -9.54 23.78 -11.19
C HIS A 38 -8.18 23.40 -10.60
N GLU A 39 -7.81 22.11 -10.60
CA GLU A 39 -6.50 21.62 -10.18
C GLU A 39 -6.07 22.12 -8.79
N ALA A 40 -7.01 22.13 -7.84
CA ALA A 40 -6.83 22.69 -6.51
C ALA A 40 -6.32 24.16 -6.55
N LYS A 41 -6.99 25.02 -7.31
CA LYS A 41 -6.78 26.47 -7.34
C LYS A 41 -8.10 27.23 -7.33
N GLY A 42 -8.04 28.51 -6.93
CA GLY A 42 -9.15 29.44 -7.03
C GLY A 42 -10.11 29.43 -5.83
N PRO A 43 -11.28 30.11 -5.96
CA PRO A 43 -12.21 30.38 -4.85
C PRO A 43 -12.73 29.13 -4.16
N ALA A 44 -13.05 28.06 -4.91
CA ALA A 44 -13.55 26.81 -4.36
C ALA A 44 -12.59 26.17 -3.35
N LEU A 45 -11.28 26.25 -3.60
CA LEU A 45 -10.28 25.80 -2.65
C LEU A 45 -10.25 26.70 -1.40
N ILE A 46 -10.31 28.02 -1.59
CA ILE A 46 -10.31 28.99 -0.48
C ILE A 46 -11.52 28.76 0.42
N ASP A 47 -12.70 28.52 -0.16
CA ASP A 47 -13.92 28.21 0.57
C ASP A 47 -13.82 26.87 1.31
N ALA A 48 -13.23 25.85 0.68
CA ALA A 48 -12.99 24.57 1.33
C ALA A 48 -12.08 24.69 2.57
N HIS A 49 -11.09 25.60 2.55
CA HIS A 49 -10.25 25.88 3.73
C HIS A 49 -11.00 26.54 4.88
N LYS A 50 -12.18 27.15 4.64
CA LYS A 50 -13.03 27.69 5.70
C LYS A 50 -13.76 26.60 6.48
N TRP A 51 -13.93 25.43 5.88
CA TRP A 51 -14.53 24.29 6.57
C TRP A 51 -13.54 23.69 7.56
N THR A 52 -14.01 23.44 8.78
CA THR A 52 -13.20 22.83 9.83
C THR A 52 -13.92 21.60 10.40
N PHE A 53 -13.18 20.52 10.60
CA PHE A 53 -13.72 19.29 11.19
C PHE A 53 -13.57 19.31 12.72
N ASN A 54 -14.68 19.38 13.45
CA ASN A 54 -14.65 19.33 14.91
C ASN A 54 -14.49 17.91 15.43
N TYR A 55 -13.24 17.43 15.42
CA TYR A 55 -12.85 16.09 15.87
C TYR A 55 -13.35 15.78 17.28
N ARG A 56 -13.17 16.69 18.26
CA ARG A 56 -13.50 16.40 19.66
C ARG A 56 -15.00 16.20 19.84
N LYS A 57 -15.82 17.02 19.17
CA LYS A 57 -17.29 16.85 19.18
C LYS A 57 -17.66 15.51 18.56
N PHE A 58 -17.09 15.19 17.41
CA PHE A 58 -17.35 13.94 16.68
C PHE A 58 -16.92 12.70 17.48
N GLU A 59 -15.71 12.71 18.03
CA GLU A 59 -15.17 11.62 18.86
C GLU A 59 -16.02 11.43 20.13
N ASN A 60 -16.44 12.52 20.79
CA ASN A 60 -17.26 12.43 21.99
C ASN A 60 -18.68 11.93 21.69
N SER A 61 -19.30 12.34 20.59
CA SER A 61 -20.62 11.80 20.21
C SER A 61 -20.52 10.33 19.83
N PHE A 62 -19.45 9.94 19.15
CA PHE A 62 -19.29 8.60 18.60
C PHE A 62 -18.89 7.55 19.64
N PHE A 63 -17.83 7.80 20.43
CA PHE A 63 -17.30 6.81 21.38
C PHE A 63 -17.94 6.83 22.78
N ARG A 64 -18.89 7.74 23.05
CA ARG A 64 -19.60 7.81 24.35
C ARG A 64 -21.07 7.40 24.30
N GLY A 65 -21.65 7.17 23.11
CA GLY A 65 -23.01 6.64 22.95
C GLY A 65 -23.10 5.15 23.28
N LYS A 66 -24.20 4.71 23.91
CA LYS A 66 -24.45 3.31 24.35
C LYS A 66 -25.20 2.45 23.31
N GLU A 67 -24.98 2.68 22.03
CA GLU A 67 -25.55 1.86 20.94
C GLU A 67 -24.62 0.69 20.57
N ASP A 68 -25.09 -0.22 19.71
CA ASP A 68 -24.25 -1.25 19.09
C ASP A 68 -23.07 -0.59 18.36
N MET A 69 -21.88 -0.71 18.94
CA MET A 69 -20.68 -0.05 18.44
C MET A 69 -20.35 -0.46 17.01
N CYS A 70 -20.64 -1.71 16.62
CA CYS A 70 -20.33 -2.21 15.29
C CYS A 70 -21.28 -1.64 14.24
N GLU A 71 -22.57 -1.60 14.53
CA GLU A 71 -23.55 -0.93 13.68
C GLU A 71 -23.24 0.57 13.57
N SER A 72 -22.89 1.23 14.67
CA SER A 72 -22.49 2.63 14.67
C SER A 72 -21.23 2.87 13.84
N ILE A 73 -20.18 2.05 13.96
CA ILE A 73 -18.96 2.17 13.13
C ILE A 73 -19.31 2.00 11.65
N LYS A 74 -20.07 0.96 11.29
CA LYS A 74 -20.38 0.65 9.90
C LYS A 74 -21.21 1.74 9.24
N SER A 75 -22.27 2.18 9.91
CA SER A 75 -23.19 3.22 9.40
C SER A 75 -22.54 4.61 9.36
N THR A 76 -21.77 4.99 10.40
CA THR A 76 -21.14 6.31 10.50
C THR A 76 -19.98 6.48 9.54
N PHE A 77 -19.34 5.41 9.07
CA PHE A 77 -18.20 5.52 8.15
C PHE A 77 -18.45 4.91 6.77
N GLY A 78 -19.65 4.36 6.54
CA GLY A 78 -20.06 3.81 5.24
C GLY A 78 -19.32 2.52 4.87
N PHE A 79 -19.04 1.65 5.84
CA PHE A 79 -18.38 0.37 5.56
C PHE A 79 -19.27 -0.55 4.71
N LEU A 80 -18.65 -1.23 3.74
CA LEU A 80 -19.32 -2.19 2.86
C LEU A 80 -19.43 -3.56 3.52
N ASP A 81 -20.63 -4.13 3.58
CA ASP A 81 -20.81 -5.51 4.08
C ASP A 81 -20.74 -6.58 2.98
N LYS A 82 -20.81 -6.18 1.70
CA LYS A 82 -20.76 -7.09 0.54
C LYS A 82 -19.78 -6.58 -0.54
N PRO A 83 -19.15 -7.47 -1.33
CA PRO A 83 -18.29 -7.06 -2.43
C PRO A 83 -19.06 -6.27 -3.49
N LEU A 84 -18.42 -5.27 -4.11
CA LEU A 84 -19.05 -4.46 -5.17
C LEU A 84 -19.06 -5.15 -6.54
N SER A 85 -18.18 -6.13 -6.76
CA SER A 85 -18.14 -6.90 -8.00
C SER A 85 -17.58 -8.31 -7.80
N GLN A 86 -17.91 -9.22 -8.73
CA GLN A 86 -17.32 -10.55 -8.77
C GLN A 86 -15.79 -10.47 -8.96
N GLU A 87 -15.31 -9.52 -9.77
CA GLU A 87 -13.89 -9.34 -10.06
C GLU A 87 -13.10 -9.03 -8.79
N GLU A 88 -13.65 -8.18 -7.91
CA GLU A 88 -13.04 -7.84 -6.63
C GLU A 88 -13.15 -8.97 -5.61
N ASN A 89 -14.26 -9.73 -5.62
CA ASN A 89 -14.45 -10.88 -4.74
C ASN A 89 -13.42 -12.00 -5.02
N GLU A 90 -13.11 -12.24 -6.30
CA GLU A 90 -12.19 -13.30 -6.73
C GLU A 90 -10.71 -12.92 -6.60
N TYR A 91 -10.40 -11.67 -6.26
CA TYR A 91 -9.03 -11.19 -6.10
C TYR A 91 -8.85 -10.43 -4.77
N PRO A 92 -8.96 -11.11 -3.62
CA PRO A 92 -8.87 -10.43 -2.33
C PRO A 92 -7.48 -9.81 -2.12
N LEU A 93 -7.45 -8.61 -1.55
CA LEU A 93 -6.23 -7.89 -1.21
C LEU A 93 -5.93 -8.00 0.28
N ALA A 94 -4.67 -7.78 0.65
CA ALA A 94 -4.24 -7.72 2.04
C ALA A 94 -3.59 -6.37 2.36
N TYR A 95 -3.89 -5.83 3.54
CA TYR A 95 -3.34 -4.55 3.99
C TYR A 95 -2.72 -4.70 5.37
N GLY A 96 -1.49 -4.22 5.52
CA GLY A 96 -0.85 -4.04 6.82
C GLY A 96 -0.85 -2.56 7.17
N MET A 97 -1.23 -2.23 8.40
CA MET A 97 -1.30 -0.85 8.88
C MET A 97 -0.45 -0.68 10.13
N LEU A 98 0.37 0.38 10.21
CA LEU A 98 1.02 0.79 11.45
C LEU A 98 0.44 2.12 11.92
N VAL A 99 -0.18 2.12 13.10
CA VAL A 99 -0.96 3.25 13.62
C VAL A 99 -0.61 3.58 15.08
N HIS A 100 -0.80 4.84 15.47
CA HIS A 100 -0.45 5.28 16.83
C HIS A 100 -1.38 6.36 17.43
N THR A 101 -2.23 7.01 16.63
CA THR A 101 -3.15 8.08 17.07
C THR A 101 -4.27 8.33 16.03
N ASN A 102 -5.17 9.26 16.32
CA ASN A 102 -6.25 9.76 15.45
C ASN A 102 -7.19 8.64 14.93
N PRO A 103 -8.01 8.03 15.81
CA PRO A 103 -8.92 6.94 15.45
C PRO A 103 -9.92 7.31 14.36
N ILE A 104 -10.38 8.57 14.31
CA ILE A 104 -11.34 9.02 13.28
C ILE A 104 -10.69 9.05 11.89
N GLN A 105 -9.45 9.53 11.78
CA GLN A 105 -8.71 9.48 10.51
C GLN A 105 -8.48 8.03 10.04
N ILE A 106 -8.17 7.12 10.98
CA ILE A 106 -8.00 5.71 10.67
C ILE A 106 -9.31 5.09 10.19
N LEU A 107 -10.44 5.41 10.82
CA LEU A 107 -11.76 4.93 10.40
C LEU A 107 -12.13 5.42 8.99
N PHE A 108 -11.82 6.67 8.65
CA PHE A 108 -12.01 7.18 7.28
C PHE A 108 -11.08 6.51 6.25
N LEU A 109 -9.80 6.33 6.58
CA LEU A 109 -8.87 5.61 5.71
C LEU A 109 -9.35 4.17 5.50
N LEU A 110 -9.68 3.48 6.59
CA LEU A 110 -10.09 2.10 6.57
C LEU A 110 -11.40 1.95 5.78
N SER A 111 -12.40 2.81 5.97
CA SER A 111 -13.65 2.71 5.19
C SER A 111 -13.44 2.94 3.69
N ALA A 112 -12.44 3.74 3.30
CA ALA A 112 -12.11 3.97 1.89
C ALA A 112 -11.42 2.76 1.22
N VAL A 113 -10.72 1.91 1.97
CA VAL A 113 -10.01 0.72 1.45
C VAL A 113 -10.67 -0.61 1.80
N TYR A 114 -11.60 -0.60 2.76
CA TYR A 114 -12.23 -1.81 3.28
C TYR A 114 -13.11 -2.47 2.22
N GLN A 115 -12.95 -3.78 2.09
CA GLN A 115 -13.86 -4.66 1.39
C GLN A 115 -14.00 -5.95 2.20
N PRO A 116 -15.18 -6.58 2.25
CA PRO A 116 -15.42 -7.74 3.11
C PRO A 116 -14.59 -8.98 2.71
N GLN A 117 -14.17 -9.10 1.45
CA GLN A 117 -13.28 -10.17 1.00
C GLN A 117 -11.80 -9.93 1.34
N ASN A 118 -11.38 -8.66 1.46
CA ASN A 118 -9.98 -8.29 1.72
C ASN A 118 -9.57 -8.65 3.16
N GLN A 119 -8.27 -8.65 3.46
CA GLN A 119 -7.71 -8.97 4.77
C GLN A 119 -6.91 -7.80 5.34
N PHE A 120 -7.08 -7.49 6.62
CA PHE A 120 -6.43 -6.35 7.26
C PHE A 120 -5.71 -6.77 8.53
N CYS A 121 -4.50 -6.26 8.71
CA CYS A 121 -3.78 -6.30 9.97
C CYS A 121 -3.42 -4.89 10.41
N ILE A 122 -3.74 -4.54 11.64
CA ILE A 122 -3.45 -3.25 12.26
C ILE A 122 -2.47 -3.46 13.41
N ALA A 123 -1.23 -3.04 13.22
CA ALA A 123 -0.22 -2.93 14.26
C ALA A 123 -0.37 -1.59 14.99
N VAL A 124 -0.68 -1.63 16.28
CA VAL A 124 -0.82 -0.45 17.15
C VAL A 124 0.46 -0.23 17.93
N ASP A 125 1.03 0.98 17.85
CA ASP A 125 2.21 1.37 18.63
C ASP A 125 1.97 1.14 20.13
N GLY A 126 2.91 0.44 20.78
CA GLY A 126 2.85 0.22 22.23
C GLY A 126 2.83 1.51 23.06
N LYS A 127 3.29 2.64 22.51
CA LYS A 127 3.20 3.98 23.15
C LYS A 127 1.83 4.63 23.05
N ALA A 128 0.93 4.14 22.21
CA ALA A 128 -0.40 4.71 22.07
C ALA A 128 -1.18 4.61 23.39
N SER A 129 -2.10 5.55 23.61
CA SER A 129 -2.92 5.58 24.82
C SER A 129 -3.83 4.34 24.91
N ASP A 130 -4.19 3.93 26.13
CA ASP A 130 -5.10 2.79 26.31
C ASP A 130 -6.47 3.04 25.69
N ARG A 131 -6.92 4.31 25.70
CA ARG A 131 -8.12 4.74 24.98
C ARG A 131 -8.01 4.43 23.49
N PHE A 132 -6.90 4.81 22.85
CA PHE A 132 -6.68 4.54 21.43
C PHE A 132 -6.60 3.05 21.13
N LYS A 133 -5.83 2.30 21.92
CA LYS A 133 -5.72 0.83 21.77
C LYS A 133 -7.10 0.17 21.83
N LYS A 134 -7.91 0.53 22.83
CA LYS A 134 -9.29 0.03 22.97
C LYS A 134 -10.16 0.36 21.75
N GLN A 135 -10.05 1.59 21.22
CA GLN A 135 -10.76 1.99 20.00
C GLN A 135 -10.36 1.15 18.78
N MET A 136 -9.08 0.80 18.65
CA MET A 136 -8.62 -0.08 17.57
C MET A 136 -9.12 -1.51 17.73
N PHE A 137 -9.12 -2.06 18.96
CA PHE A 137 -9.62 -3.42 19.20
C PHE A 137 -11.11 -3.61 18.88
N TYR A 138 -11.95 -2.57 19.01
CA TYR A 138 -13.33 -2.63 18.53
C TYR A 138 -13.42 -2.95 17.03
N LEU A 139 -12.44 -2.57 16.21
CA LEU A 139 -12.44 -2.92 14.78
C LEU A 139 -12.35 -4.45 14.57
N SER A 140 -11.50 -5.14 15.34
CA SER A 140 -11.41 -6.61 15.25
C SER A 140 -12.65 -7.32 15.81
N GLU A 141 -13.41 -6.67 16.69
CA GLU A 141 -14.69 -7.20 17.18
C GLU A 141 -15.80 -7.05 16.12
N CYS A 142 -15.78 -5.94 15.37
CA CYS A 142 -16.84 -5.59 14.41
C CYS A 142 -16.62 -6.12 13.00
N PHE A 143 -15.38 -6.43 12.61
CA PHE A 143 -15.02 -6.85 11.27
C PHE A 143 -14.22 -8.16 11.32
N PRO A 144 -14.76 -9.27 10.80
CA PRO A 144 -14.13 -10.59 10.93
C PRO A 144 -12.81 -10.74 10.17
N ASN A 145 -12.55 -9.85 9.22
CA ASN A 145 -11.36 -9.79 8.37
C ASN A 145 -10.36 -8.71 8.82
N ILE A 146 -10.54 -8.11 9.99
CA ILE A 146 -9.60 -7.16 10.59
C ILE A 146 -8.98 -7.79 11.84
N PHE A 147 -7.66 -7.92 11.81
CA PHE A 147 -6.87 -8.28 12.97
C PHE A 147 -6.16 -7.07 13.56
N VAL A 148 -6.21 -6.94 14.88
CA VAL A 148 -5.49 -5.87 15.60
C VAL A 148 -4.50 -6.50 16.56
N MET A 149 -3.26 -6.01 16.53
CA MET A 149 -2.21 -6.38 17.46
C MET A 149 -1.52 -5.13 18.02
N VAL A 150 -1.03 -5.23 19.26
CA VAL A 150 -0.15 -4.21 19.83
C VAL A 150 1.29 -4.64 19.58
N THR A 151 2.07 -3.79 18.93
CA THR A 151 3.51 -4.00 18.76
C THR A 151 4.30 -3.35 19.90
N GLY A 152 5.62 -3.49 19.89
CA GLY A 152 6.51 -2.77 20.82
C GLY A 152 6.38 -1.25 20.70
N LYS A 153 7.09 -0.50 21.55
CA LYS A 153 7.16 0.96 21.44
C LYS A 153 7.84 1.33 20.13
N VAL A 154 7.15 2.08 19.27
CA VAL A 154 7.64 2.42 17.93
C VAL A 154 8.36 3.77 17.94
N PHE A 155 9.64 3.77 17.59
CA PHE A 155 10.46 4.98 17.49
C PHE A 155 10.76 5.25 16.02
N TRP A 156 10.61 6.51 15.62
CA TRP A 156 10.79 6.91 14.23
C TRP A 156 12.22 6.57 13.76
N CYS A 157 12.34 6.02 12.56
CA CYS A 157 13.59 5.55 11.97
C CYS A 157 14.35 4.49 12.79
N GLU A 158 13.70 3.82 13.74
CA GLU A 158 14.24 2.65 14.42
C GLU A 158 13.62 1.34 13.91
N HIS A 159 14.26 0.23 14.27
CA HIS A 159 13.83 -1.13 13.93
C HIS A 159 12.41 -1.48 14.40
N SER A 160 11.88 -0.78 15.40
CA SER A 160 10.53 -0.96 15.90
C SER A 160 9.43 -0.63 14.88
N VAL A 161 9.70 0.26 13.90
CA VAL A 161 8.79 0.48 12.75
C VAL A 161 8.69 -0.79 11.92
N LEU A 162 9.84 -1.32 11.48
CA LEU A 162 9.93 -2.54 10.69
C LEU A 162 9.31 -3.73 11.44
N GLN A 163 9.52 -3.83 12.75
CA GLN A 163 8.90 -4.86 13.58
C GLN A 163 7.37 -4.81 13.54
N GLY A 164 6.77 -3.62 13.66
CA GLY A 164 5.31 -3.47 13.57
C GLY A 164 4.77 -3.86 12.20
N VAL A 165 5.38 -3.35 11.13
CA VAL A 165 4.92 -3.61 9.76
C VAL A 165 5.13 -5.07 9.35
N PHE A 166 6.32 -5.62 9.60
CA PHE A 166 6.63 -7.01 9.26
C PHE A 166 5.83 -7.99 10.11
N GLY A 167 5.48 -7.66 11.35
CA GLY A 167 4.56 -8.47 12.15
C GLY A 167 3.20 -8.66 11.49
N CYS A 168 2.69 -7.64 10.77
CA CYS A 168 1.47 -7.79 9.98
C CYS A 168 1.67 -8.72 8.77
N VAL A 169 2.82 -8.64 8.09
CA VAL A 169 3.18 -9.58 7.02
C VAL A 169 3.19 -11.01 7.56
N GLN A 170 3.78 -11.23 8.74
CA GLN A 170 3.81 -12.54 9.41
C GLN A 170 2.42 -13.08 9.74
N TYR A 171 1.50 -12.23 10.20
CA TYR A 171 0.11 -12.64 10.46
C TYR A 171 -0.62 -12.99 9.16
N LEU A 172 -0.61 -12.08 8.18
CA LEU A 172 -1.35 -12.21 6.93
C LEU A 172 -0.88 -13.42 6.10
N ALA A 173 0.43 -13.69 6.07
CA ALA A 173 1.00 -14.84 5.36
C ALA A 173 0.54 -16.19 5.94
N LYS A 174 0.10 -16.24 7.20
CA LYS A 174 -0.37 -17.47 7.86
C LYS A 174 -1.89 -17.68 7.74
N LEU A 175 -2.62 -16.72 7.18
CA LEU A 175 -4.06 -16.83 7.02
C LEU A 175 -4.43 -17.90 5.99
N LYS A 176 -5.53 -18.60 6.23
CA LYS A 176 -6.12 -19.52 5.24
C LYS A 176 -6.79 -18.77 4.07
N ALA A 177 -7.21 -17.52 4.29
CA ALA A 177 -7.89 -16.70 3.29
C ALA A 177 -6.96 -16.43 2.10
N ASP A 178 -7.37 -16.73 0.87
CA ASP A 178 -6.57 -16.70 -0.36
C ASP A 178 -6.39 -15.29 -0.96
N TRP A 179 -5.86 -14.36 -0.16
CA TRP A 179 -5.50 -13.02 -0.65
C TRP A 179 -4.32 -13.06 -1.62
N LYS A 180 -4.24 -12.10 -2.54
CA LYS A 180 -3.34 -12.14 -3.70
C LYS A 180 -2.15 -11.19 -3.61
N TYR A 181 -2.40 -9.99 -3.08
CA TYR A 181 -1.41 -8.93 -3.01
C TYR A 181 -1.51 -8.17 -1.69
N TYR A 182 -0.35 -7.75 -1.18
CA TYR A 182 -0.19 -6.98 0.04
C TYR A 182 0.15 -5.53 -0.25
N GLN A 183 -0.42 -4.61 0.53
CA GLN A 183 -0.05 -3.19 0.56
C GLN A 183 0.18 -2.72 2.01
N TYR A 184 1.32 -2.07 2.25
CA TYR A 184 1.57 -1.39 3.53
C TYR A 184 1.01 0.04 3.54
N LEU A 185 0.22 0.38 4.57
CA LEU A 185 -0.31 1.70 4.87
C LEU A 185 0.10 2.20 6.27
N SER A 186 0.21 3.51 6.42
CA SER A 186 0.35 4.23 7.68
C SER A 186 -0.98 4.88 8.05
N GLY A 187 -1.17 5.26 9.32
CA GLY A 187 -2.39 5.94 9.77
C GLY A 187 -2.64 7.34 9.17
N VAL A 188 -1.74 7.80 8.28
CA VAL A 188 -1.82 9.10 7.59
C VAL A 188 -1.96 8.96 6.08
N ASP A 189 -2.14 7.75 5.56
CA ASP A 189 -2.36 7.55 4.13
C ASP A 189 -3.79 7.83 3.70
N LEU A 190 -3.93 8.12 2.40
CA LEU A 190 -5.19 8.16 1.67
C LEU A 190 -5.04 7.36 0.37
N PRO A 191 -6.05 6.55 0.00
CA PRO A 191 -6.08 5.87 -1.28
C PRO A 191 -6.36 6.87 -2.42
N LEU A 192 -5.72 6.65 -3.57
CA LEU A 192 -5.91 7.41 -4.82
C LEU A 192 -6.54 6.55 -5.92
N LYS A 193 -6.91 5.32 -5.60
CA LYS A 193 -7.53 4.33 -6.47
C LYS A 193 -8.59 3.59 -5.68
N THR A 194 -9.67 3.25 -6.36
CA THR A 194 -10.72 2.35 -5.86
C THR A 194 -10.18 0.94 -5.68
N ASN A 195 -10.90 0.09 -4.93
CA ASN A 195 -10.50 -1.30 -4.78
C ASN A 195 -10.47 -2.06 -6.13
N LEU A 196 -11.44 -1.84 -7.02
CA LEU A 196 -11.43 -2.43 -8.37
C LEU A 196 -10.20 -2.00 -9.19
N GLU A 197 -9.82 -0.73 -9.14
CA GLU A 197 -8.61 -0.25 -9.81
C GLU A 197 -7.36 -0.91 -9.20
N MET A 198 -7.29 -1.05 -7.88
CA MET A 198 -6.19 -1.75 -7.21
C MET A 198 -6.10 -3.23 -7.61
N VAL A 199 -7.23 -3.93 -7.63
CA VAL A 199 -7.32 -5.31 -8.14
C VAL A 199 -6.74 -5.41 -9.56
N ARG A 200 -7.13 -4.50 -10.46
CA ARG A 200 -6.66 -4.49 -11.85
C ARG A 200 -5.18 -4.15 -11.95
N ILE A 201 -4.68 -3.18 -11.19
CA ILE A 201 -3.25 -2.84 -11.11
C ILE A 201 -2.46 -4.06 -10.65
N PHE A 202 -2.89 -4.73 -9.58
CA PHE A 202 -2.17 -5.87 -9.03
C PHE A 202 -2.24 -7.12 -9.91
N LYS A 203 -3.34 -7.33 -10.63
CA LYS A 203 -3.40 -8.34 -11.71
C LYS A 203 -2.37 -8.05 -12.79
N LYS A 204 -2.16 -6.77 -13.15
CA LYS A 204 -1.13 -6.37 -14.14
C LYS A 204 0.30 -6.48 -13.61
N LEU A 205 0.52 -6.33 -12.30
CA LEU A 205 1.83 -6.61 -11.68
C LEU A 205 2.19 -8.10 -11.70
N ASN A 206 1.20 -8.99 -11.79
CA ASN A 206 1.39 -10.42 -12.10
C ASN A 206 2.50 -11.12 -11.29
N GLY A 207 2.38 -11.08 -9.96
CA GLY A 207 3.36 -11.65 -9.03
C GLY A 207 4.56 -10.74 -8.70
N SER A 208 4.82 -9.69 -9.48
CA SER A 208 5.97 -8.80 -9.28
C SER A 208 5.94 -8.08 -7.93
N PHE A 209 7.11 -7.97 -7.33
CA PHE A 209 7.40 -7.15 -6.16
C PHE A 209 7.65 -5.72 -6.63
N ASN A 210 6.95 -4.77 -6.04
CA ASN A 210 7.18 -3.35 -6.26
C ASN A 210 7.76 -2.71 -5.00
N ALA A 211 8.84 -1.95 -5.17
CA ALA A 211 9.46 -1.11 -4.14
C ALA A 211 10.24 0.02 -4.82
N GLY A 212 10.44 1.14 -4.11
CA GLY A 212 11.41 2.15 -4.56
C GLY A 212 12.84 1.57 -4.56
N ILE A 213 13.70 2.02 -5.47
CA ILE A 213 15.08 1.56 -5.59
C ILE A 213 16.01 2.77 -5.59
N HIS A 214 16.82 2.90 -4.55
CA HIS A 214 17.82 3.96 -4.42
C HIS A 214 19.06 3.42 -3.72
N ASP A 215 20.18 4.12 -3.91
CA ASP A 215 21.40 3.85 -3.14
C ASP A 215 21.14 4.15 -1.66
N LEU A 216 21.52 3.21 -0.78
CA LEU A 216 21.44 3.42 0.66
C LEU A 216 22.65 4.25 1.12
N PRO A 217 22.45 5.42 1.74
CA PRO A 217 23.56 6.22 2.26
C PRO A 217 24.34 5.50 3.35
N LYS A 218 25.68 5.63 3.35
CA LYS A 218 26.59 4.87 4.24
C LYS A 218 26.35 5.15 5.72
N GLU A 219 25.90 6.34 6.07
CA GLU A 219 25.54 6.73 7.44
C GLU A 219 24.35 5.95 8.00
N ARG A 220 23.54 5.31 7.15
CA ARG A 220 22.44 4.45 7.60
C ARG A 220 22.90 3.03 7.95
N TYR A 221 24.13 2.66 7.61
CA TYR A 221 24.68 1.34 7.88
C TYR A 221 25.03 1.18 9.36
N LYS A 222 25.18 -0.08 9.78
CA LYS A 222 25.65 -0.39 11.11
C LYS A 222 27.17 -0.19 11.20
N HIS A 223 27.62 0.64 12.13
CA HIS A 223 29.05 0.88 12.33
C HIS A 223 29.81 -0.41 12.67
N GLY A 224 30.94 -0.62 11.99
CA GLY A 224 31.88 -1.72 12.26
C GLY A 224 31.34 -3.12 11.93
N LYS A 225 30.25 -3.24 11.16
CA LYS A 225 29.68 -4.53 10.78
C LYS A 225 29.16 -4.53 9.35
N ASP A 226 29.71 -5.43 8.53
CA ASP A 226 29.26 -5.61 7.14
C ASP A 226 27.86 -6.22 7.07
N PRO A 227 27.02 -5.78 6.11
CA PRO A 227 25.71 -6.35 5.91
C PRO A 227 25.81 -7.76 5.32
N PRO A 228 24.82 -8.64 5.57
CA PRO A 228 24.83 -10.01 5.06
C PRO A 228 24.69 -10.10 3.54
N ILE A 229 24.14 -9.05 2.91
CA ILE A 229 23.98 -8.84 1.46
C ILE A 229 24.01 -7.33 1.18
N PRO A 230 24.22 -6.88 -0.08
CA PRO A 230 24.12 -5.47 -0.44
C PRO A 230 22.79 -4.84 -0.02
N LEU A 231 22.83 -3.67 0.60
CA LEU A 231 21.62 -2.97 1.07
C LEU A 231 21.15 -1.94 0.05
N TRP A 232 19.85 -1.87 -0.13
CA TRP A 232 19.16 -0.91 -0.98
C TRP A 232 18.22 -0.05 -0.17
N LYS A 233 18.08 1.22 -0.56
CA LYS A 233 17.05 2.10 -0.01
C LYS A 233 15.75 1.92 -0.81
N SER A 234 14.66 1.70 -0.09
CA SER A 234 13.29 1.75 -0.61
C SER A 234 12.56 3.02 -0.14
N SER A 235 11.32 3.17 -0.59
CA SER A 235 10.35 4.00 0.13
C SER A 235 9.92 3.29 1.42
N LEU A 236 9.14 3.99 2.25
CA LEU A 236 8.52 3.43 3.45
C LEU A 236 7.55 2.27 3.11
N SER A 237 7.03 2.22 1.88
CA SER A 237 6.03 1.24 1.45
C SER A 237 6.58 0.24 0.45
N ALA A 238 5.96 -0.94 0.43
CA ALA A 238 6.20 -2.00 -0.52
C ALA A 238 4.89 -2.69 -0.87
N THR A 239 4.82 -3.22 -2.07
CA THR A 239 3.67 -3.95 -2.59
C THR A 239 4.15 -5.24 -3.22
N PHE A 240 3.60 -6.37 -2.80
CA PHE A 240 4.11 -7.67 -3.20
C PHE A 240 3.03 -8.75 -3.15
N SER A 241 3.27 -9.86 -3.84
CA SER A 241 2.34 -10.99 -3.89
C SER A 241 2.30 -11.74 -2.56
N ARG A 242 1.28 -12.57 -2.39
CA ARG A 242 1.22 -13.51 -1.27
C ARG A 242 2.41 -14.46 -1.22
N GLU A 243 2.83 -14.98 -2.36
CA GLU A 243 3.98 -15.87 -2.46
C GLU A 243 5.25 -15.20 -1.92
N SER A 244 5.47 -13.93 -2.28
CA SER A 244 6.58 -13.14 -1.72
C SER A 244 6.47 -13.00 -0.21
N ALA A 245 5.27 -12.81 0.34
CA ALA A 245 5.05 -12.71 1.78
C ALA A 245 5.36 -14.02 2.51
N GLU A 246 4.89 -15.15 1.98
CA GLU A 246 5.14 -16.48 2.53
C GLU A 246 6.63 -16.84 2.48
N PHE A 247 7.32 -16.49 1.39
CA PHE A 247 8.76 -16.61 1.27
C PHE A 247 9.47 -15.76 2.33
N MET A 248 9.12 -14.47 2.44
CA MET A 248 9.74 -13.55 3.40
C MET A 248 9.68 -14.04 4.85
N VAL A 249 8.55 -14.62 5.26
CA VAL A 249 8.36 -15.03 6.66
C VAL A 249 9.10 -16.33 7.00
N SER A 250 9.46 -17.12 5.99
CA SER A 250 10.08 -18.44 6.15
C SER A 250 11.57 -18.48 5.83
N ASP A 251 12.05 -17.62 4.92
CA ASP A 251 13.41 -17.68 4.40
C ASP A 251 14.47 -17.23 5.44
N PRO A 252 15.49 -18.07 5.73
CA PRO A 252 16.53 -17.73 6.70
C PRO A 252 17.38 -16.51 6.32
N LYS A 253 17.61 -16.25 5.03
CA LYS A 253 18.42 -15.11 4.58
C LYS A 253 17.66 -13.81 4.79
N VAL A 254 16.35 -13.78 4.52
CA VAL A 254 15.47 -12.65 4.87
C VAL A 254 15.56 -12.33 6.36
N TRP A 255 15.52 -13.36 7.22
CA TRP A 255 15.69 -13.18 8.67
C TRP A 255 17.10 -12.73 9.09
N GLN A 256 18.16 -13.11 8.36
CA GLN A 256 19.51 -12.58 8.58
C GLN A 256 19.56 -11.07 8.31
N VAL A 257 18.95 -10.62 7.20
CA VAL A 257 18.82 -9.19 6.86
C VAL A 257 18.01 -8.47 7.94
N TYR A 258 16.82 -8.97 8.26
CA TYR A 258 15.94 -8.38 9.28
C TYR A 258 16.66 -8.18 10.63
N LYS A 259 17.47 -9.17 11.06
CA LYS A 259 18.26 -9.09 12.29
C LYS A 259 19.45 -8.14 12.17
N TYR A 260 20.12 -8.09 11.02
CA TYR A 260 21.22 -7.16 10.78
C TYR A 260 20.77 -5.70 10.87
N LEU A 261 19.61 -5.39 10.28
CA LEU A 261 18.99 -4.06 10.29
C LEU A 261 18.61 -3.57 11.70
N LYS A 262 18.70 -4.44 12.73
CA LYS A 262 18.65 -3.99 14.12
C LYS A 262 19.91 -3.19 14.45
N GLY A 263 19.74 -1.88 14.59
CA GLY A 263 20.82 -0.91 14.84
C GLY A 263 21.32 -0.19 13.58
N THR A 264 20.58 -0.25 12.47
CA THR A 264 20.72 0.66 11.32
C THR A 264 19.71 1.80 11.43
N LEU A 265 19.88 2.87 10.63
CA LEU A 265 18.95 4.00 10.59
C LEU A 265 17.84 3.79 9.55
N CYS A 266 16.59 4.05 9.92
CA CYS A 266 15.37 3.87 9.11
C CYS A 266 15.32 2.50 8.38
N PRO A 267 15.38 1.37 9.12
CA PRO A 267 15.50 0.03 8.54
C PRO A 267 14.28 -0.40 7.69
N ASP A 268 13.09 0.14 7.96
CA ASP A 268 11.90 -0.04 7.14
C ASP A 268 12.08 0.50 5.71
N GLU A 269 12.86 1.56 5.54
CA GLU A 269 13.24 2.11 4.22
C GLU A 269 14.46 1.43 3.60
N SER A 270 14.96 0.33 4.16
CA SER A 270 16.02 -0.46 3.53
C SER A 270 15.69 -1.94 3.41
N PHE A 271 14.77 -2.45 4.21
CA PHE A 271 14.40 -3.86 4.20
C PHE A 271 13.84 -4.31 2.84
N TRP A 272 12.79 -3.65 2.32
CA TRP A 272 12.00 -4.14 1.18
C TRP A 272 12.81 -4.28 -0.11
N ALA A 273 13.48 -3.19 -0.53
CA ALA A 273 14.31 -3.23 -1.74
C ALA A 273 15.53 -4.14 -1.56
N THR A 274 16.05 -4.29 -0.34
CA THR A 274 17.17 -5.20 -0.08
C THR A 274 16.77 -6.66 -0.33
N ILE A 275 15.64 -7.11 0.20
CA ILE A 275 15.23 -8.51 0.05
C ILE A 275 14.67 -8.82 -1.34
N ALA A 276 14.06 -7.84 -2.01
CA ALA A 276 13.52 -8.01 -3.35
C ALA A 276 14.56 -7.77 -4.45
N GLY A 277 15.57 -6.94 -4.18
CA GLY A 277 16.52 -6.40 -5.16
C GLY A 277 17.81 -7.19 -5.35
N ASN A 278 18.10 -8.16 -4.48
CA ASN A 278 19.30 -8.99 -4.54
C ASN A 278 18.98 -10.37 -5.15
N ALA A 279 18.48 -10.40 -6.38
CA ALA A 279 17.98 -11.62 -7.05
C ALA A 279 19.00 -12.78 -7.09
N ASP A 280 20.30 -12.48 -7.17
CA ASP A 280 21.37 -13.49 -7.20
C ASP A 280 21.64 -14.13 -5.83
N LEU A 281 21.18 -13.50 -4.74
CA LEU A 281 21.44 -13.91 -3.36
C LEU A 281 20.18 -14.35 -2.61
N ILE A 282 19.02 -13.87 -3.06
CA ILE A 282 17.70 -14.22 -2.55
C ILE A 282 16.78 -14.44 -3.76
N SER A 283 16.31 -15.66 -3.94
CA SER A 283 15.32 -16.00 -4.97
C SER A 283 13.90 -15.55 -4.55
N MET A 284 13.75 -14.25 -4.26
CA MET A 284 12.49 -13.65 -3.83
C MET A 284 11.44 -13.80 -4.95
N PRO A 285 10.27 -14.41 -4.69
CA PRO A 285 9.17 -14.43 -5.65
C PRO A 285 8.79 -13.01 -6.06
N GLY A 286 8.76 -12.75 -7.37
CA GLY A 286 8.53 -11.42 -7.93
C GLY A 286 9.67 -10.42 -7.72
N GLY A 287 10.82 -10.84 -7.18
CA GLY A 287 11.99 -10.00 -6.98
C GLY A 287 12.59 -9.49 -8.30
N PHE A 288 13.55 -8.58 -8.19
CA PHE A 288 14.19 -7.91 -9.30
C PHE A 288 15.70 -7.74 -9.03
N ASN A 289 16.49 -7.44 -10.06
CA ASN A 289 17.88 -7.06 -9.88
C ASN A 289 17.98 -5.54 -9.69
N ALA A 290 18.16 -5.09 -8.45
CA ALA A 290 18.19 -3.67 -8.10
C ALA A 290 19.38 -2.95 -8.75
N THR A 291 20.52 -3.61 -8.93
CA THR A 291 21.67 -3.03 -9.63
C THR A 291 21.31 -2.68 -11.07
N SER A 292 20.76 -3.65 -11.82
CA SER A 292 20.34 -3.42 -13.20
C SER A 292 19.25 -2.35 -13.30
N TRP A 293 18.28 -2.35 -12.39
CA TRP A 293 17.23 -1.31 -12.37
C TRP A 293 17.79 0.08 -12.04
N ARG A 294 18.67 0.19 -11.05
CA ARG A 294 19.34 1.45 -10.69
C ARG A 294 20.08 2.01 -11.90
N GLU A 295 20.89 1.18 -12.55
CA GLU A 295 21.62 1.55 -13.76
C GLU A 295 20.68 2.01 -14.88
N HIS A 296 19.55 1.33 -15.07
CA HIS A 296 18.55 1.75 -16.06
C HIS A 296 17.91 3.11 -15.72
N LEU A 297 17.57 3.32 -14.45
CA LEU A 297 16.95 4.56 -13.96
C LEU A 297 17.91 5.76 -14.00
N THR A 298 19.22 5.54 -13.80
CA THR A 298 20.24 6.59 -13.85
C THR A 298 20.84 6.80 -15.24
N GLY A 299 20.51 5.95 -16.21
CA GLY A 299 21.11 5.97 -17.55
C GLY A 299 22.54 5.40 -17.59
N GLU A 300 22.97 4.73 -16.53
CA GLU A 300 24.27 4.05 -16.43
C GLU A 300 24.24 2.61 -16.97
N TYR A 301 23.06 2.09 -17.33
CA TYR A 301 22.90 0.73 -17.83
C TYR A 301 23.63 0.49 -19.15
N ARG A 302 24.45 -0.55 -19.15
CA ARG A 302 25.06 -1.11 -20.35
C ARG A 302 24.49 -2.51 -20.54
N PRO A 303 23.81 -2.80 -21.66
CA PRO A 303 23.42 -4.16 -21.99
C PRO A 303 24.64 -5.07 -21.89
N VAL A 304 24.49 -6.23 -21.25
CA VAL A 304 25.52 -7.25 -21.31
C VAL A 304 25.51 -7.80 -22.74
N ASP A 305 26.51 -7.42 -23.54
CA ASP A 305 26.71 -8.00 -24.85
C ASP A 305 26.87 -9.52 -24.70
N THR A 306 25.99 -10.27 -25.35
CA THR A 306 26.14 -11.72 -25.49
C THR A 306 27.32 -11.99 -26.44
N VAL A 307 28.52 -12.04 -25.84
CA VAL A 307 29.75 -12.75 -26.22
C VAL A 307 30.08 -12.85 -27.72
N THR A 308 31.07 -12.09 -28.19
CA THR A 308 31.98 -12.56 -29.25
C THR A 308 33.05 -13.45 -28.62
N GLY A 309 32.90 -14.77 -28.73
CA GLY A 309 33.84 -15.73 -28.19
C GLY A 309 33.40 -17.15 -28.50
N VAL A 310 33.76 -17.61 -29.70
CA VAL A 310 33.52 -18.95 -30.24
C VAL A 310 34.12 -20.02 -29.32
N HIS A 311 33.29 -20.96 -28.86
CA HIS A 311 33.64 -22.38 -28.73
C HIS A 311 32.40 -23.23 -29.00
N GLU A 312 32.57 -24.24 -29.87
CA GLU A 312 31.54 -25.05 -30.50
C GLU A 312 30.71 -25.94 -29.53
N ALA A 313 29.40 -25.94 -29.81
CA ALA A 313 28.41 -27.03 -29.73
C ALA A 313 28.31 -27.94 -28.48
N SER A 314 27.16 -27.91 -27.80
CA SER A 314 26.16 -28.98 -27.99
C SER A 314 24.75 -28.56 -27.53
N THR A 315 23.83 -28.74 -28.47
CA THR A 315 22.37 -28.85 -28.44
C THR A 315 21.64 -29.05 -27.10
N ALA A 316 20.70 -28.13 -26.81
CA ALA A 316 19.38 -28.45 -26.24
C ALA A 316 18.38 -27.33 -26.55
N SER A 317 18.04 -27.18 -27.83
CA SER A 317 16.90 -26.36 -28.29
C SER A 317 15.88 -27.31 -28.92
N THR A 318 14.91 -27.77 -28.14
CA THR A 318 13.60 -28.19 -28.63
C THR A 318 12.68 -28.42 -27.44
N LEU A 319 11.60 -27.63 -27.35
CA LEU A 319 10.21 -28.09 -27.17
C LEU A 319 9.37 -26.90 -26.69
N PHE A 320 8.64 -26.27 -27.60
CA PHE A 320 7.20 -25.99 -27.49
C PHE A 320 6.73 -25.40 -28.82
N THR A 321 6.53 -26.28 -29.81
CA THR A 321 5.64 -26.05 -30.94
C THR A 321 4.40 -26.90 -30.72
N THR A 322 3.24 -26.26 -30.63
CA THR A 322 1.97 -26.91 -30.96
C THR A 322 1.24 -25.99 -31.91
N GLU A 323 1.10 -26.47 -33.15
CA GLU A 323 0.47 -25.85 -34.30
C GLU A 323 -1.05 -25.69 -34.10
N PHE A 324 -1.61 -24.59 -34.59
CA PHE A 324 -3.01 -24.50 -35.00
C PHE A 324 -3.04 -24.29 -36.53
N PRO A 325 -4.00 -24.90 -37.26
CA PRO A 325 -3.99 -24.86 -38.72
C PRO A 325 -4.47 -23.52 -39.27
N GLU A 326 -3.78 -23.07 -40.32
CA GLU A 326 -4.06 -21.87 -41.10
C GLU A 326 -5.40 -21.97 -41.85
N THR A 327 -6.21 -20.91 -41.80
CA THR A 327 -7.03 -20.53 -42.96
C THR A 327 -7.14 -19.01 -43.10
N VAL A 328 -6.59 -18.54 -44.23
CA VAL A 328 -7.00 -17.40 -45.08
C VAL A 328 -6.75 -15.98 -44.55
N LEU A 329 -5.61 -15.43 -44.99
CA LEU A 329 -5.30 -13.99 -45.03
C LEU A 329 -6.22 -13.23 -46.00
N PRO A 330 -6.45 -11.93 -45.77
CA PRO A 330 -6.03 -11.00 -46.81
C PRO A 330 -5.18 -9.81 -46.29
N ASN A 331 -4.10 -9.62 -47.04
CA ASN A 331 -3.23 -8.46 -47.23
C ASN A 331 -2.29 -7.97 -46.11
N PRO A 332 -1.01 -7.67 -46.46
CA PRO A 332 0.03 -7.35 -45.51
C PRO A 332 -0.08 -5.90 -45.05
N VAL A 333 -0.30 -5.69 -43.75
CA VAL A 333 -0.05 -4.40 -43.10
C VAL A 333 1.47 -4.27 -42.90
N PRO A 334 2.10 -3.12 -43.21
CA PRO A 334 3.54 -3.00 -43.15
C PRO A 334 4.04 -3.21 -41.71
N LYS A 335 5.05 -4.07 -41.56
CA LYS A 335 5.85 -4.19 -40.34
C LYS A 335 6.56 -2.86 -40.08
N LYS A 336 5.96 -2.03 -39.24
CA LYS A 336 6.69 -1.10 -38.38
C LYS A 336 6.59 -1.63 -36.96
N THR A 337 7.51 -2.50 -36.58
CA THR A 337 7.90 -2.63 -35.19
C THR A 337 8.75 -1.40 -34.87
N GLU A 338 8.09 -0.27 -34.63
CA GLU A 338 8.72 0.80 -33.86
C GLU A 338 8.95 0.21 -32.47
N ALA A 339 10.22 0.03 -32.11
CA ALA A 339 10.60 -0.29 -30.74
C ALA A 339 9.96 0.80 -29.86
N VAL A 340 9.05 0.41 -28.97
CA VAL A 340 8.44 1.33 -28.03
C VAL A 340 9.58 1.84 -27.14
N GLN A 341 10.07 3.03 -27.45
CA GLN A 341 11.03 3.74 -26.62
C GLN A 341 10.24 4.23 -25.41
N TYR A 342 10.30 3.45 -24.32
CA TYR A 342 9.78 3.91 -23.05
C TYR A 342 10.62 5.10 -22.61
N ASP A 343 9.98 6.26 -22.43
CA ASP A 343 10.61 7.40 -21.76
C ASP A 343 11.13 6.99 -20.39
N LEU A 344 12.18 7.67 -19.90
CA LEU A 344 12.65 7.51 -18.52
C LEU A 344 11.44 7.65 -17.58
N PHE A 345 11.15 6.58 -16.83
CA PHE A 345 10.08 6.57 -15.84
C PHE A 345 10.27 7.77 -14.90
N LYS A 346 9.37 8.75 -15.00
CA LYS A 346 9.26 9.84 -14.05
C LYS A 346 8.36 9.33 -12.93
N PRO A 347 8.90 8.90 -11.77
CA PRO A 347 8.05 8.48 -10.67
C PRO A 347 7.10 9.62 -10.34
N GLU A 348 5.79 9.37 -10.43
CA GLU A 348 4.82 10.24 -9.81
C GLU A 348 5.14 10.32 -8.31
N LYS A 349 4.84 11.46 -7.67
CA LYS A 349 5.08 11.66 -6.22
C LYS A 349 4.26 10.70 -5.32
N TYR A 350 3.53 9.76 -5.92
CA TYR A 350 2.63 8.82 -5.27
C TYR A 350 3.18 7.41 -5.47
N TYR A 351 3.47 6.73 -4.36
CA TYR A 351 3.73 5.30 -4.40
C TYR A 351 2.41 4.59 -4.67
N ILE A 352 2.36 3.74 -5.72
CA ILE A 352 1.19 3.05 -6.30
C ILE A 352 -0.10 3.35 -5.51
N SER A 353 -0.76 4.45 -5.90
CA SER A 353 -2.06 4.89 -5.41
C SER A 353 -2.22 5.32 -3.94
N ARG A 354 -1.18 5.80 -3.26
CA ARG A 354 -1.33 6.40 -1.91
C ARG A 354 -0.72 7.80 -1.80
N TYR A 355 -1.35 8.61 -0.97
CA TYR A 355 -0.85 9.93 -0.56
C TYR A 355 -0.79 10.05 0.95
N GLN A 356 0.32 10.57 1.50
CA GLN A 356 0.46 10.82 2.93
C GLN A 356 0.02 12.22 3.30
N VAL A 357 -0.86 12.31 4.29
CA VAL A 357 -1.42 13.54 4.81
C VAL A 357 -0.90 13.78 6.22
N TRP A 358 0.07 14.68 6.36
CA TRP A 358 0.68 15.00 7.64
C TRP A 358 -0.07 16.10 8.40
N TYR A 359 -0.11 15.97 9.72
CA TYR A 359 -0.61 16.99 10.63
C TYR A 359 0.40 18.11 10.82
N ASN A 360 -0.07 19.36 10.94
CA ASN A 360 0.79 20.49 11.27
C ASN A 360 1.21 20.45 12.74
N ARG A 361 2.45 20.03 13.04
CA ARG A 361 2.96 19.89 14.43
C ARG A 361 2.97 21.19 15.25
N SER A 362 2.83 22.35 14.63
CA SER A 362 2.96 23.66 15.30
C SER A 362 1.71 24.10 16.07
N SER A 363 0.60 23.37 16.01
CA SER A 363 -0.62 23.69 16.77
C SER A 363 -0.88 22.65 17.87
N PRO A 364 -1.08 23.06 19.14
CA PRO A 364 -1.49 22.16 20.23
C PRO A 364 -2.79 21.37 19.94
N ASP A 365 -3.63 21.89 19.03
CA ASP A 365 -4.87 21.24 18.57
C ASP A 365 -4.67 20.34 17.33
N ALA A 366 -3.46 20.25 16.77
CA ALA A 366 -3.16 19.45 15.57
C ALA A 366 -3.30 17.94 15.78
N ILE A 367 -3.18 17.46 17.02
CA ILE A 367 -3.43 16.06 17.37
C ILE A 367 -4.95 15.77 17.38
N ASN A 368 -5.78 16.79 17.58
CA ASN A 368 -7.23 16.71 17.70
C ASN A 368 -7.93 17.21 16.42
N SER A 369 -7.35 16.99 15.25
CA SER A 369 -7.90 17.49 14.01
C SER A 369 -7.62 16.55 12.86
N CYS A 370 -8.68 16.21 12.12
CA CYS A 370 -8.53 15.57 10.81
C CYS A 370 -8.12 16.67 9.83
N TYR A 371 -6.82 16.90 9.67
CA TYR A 371 -6.32 17.88 8.71
C TYR A 371 -5.68 17.19 7.50
N GLY A 372 -6.36 17.32 6.36
CA GLY A 372 -5.73 17.35 5.05
C GLY A 372 -5.31 18.76 4.70
N VAL A 373 -4.16 19.22 5.20
CA VAL A 373 -3.52 20.39 4.60
C VAL A 373 -2.73 19.89 3.41
N LEU A 374 -3.15 20.26 2.20
CA LEU A 374 -2.38 20.07 0.97
C LEU A 374 -1.10 20.91 1.08
N SER A 375 -0.01 20.35 1.62
CA SER A 375 1.29 20.99 1.50
C SER A 375 1.77 20.80 0.06
N LEU A 376 1.56 21.82 -0.79
CA LEU A 376 2.09 21.87 -2.15
C LEU A 376 3.63 21.95 -2.18
N ASN A 377 4.26 22.12 -1.02
CA ASN A 377 5.71 22.09 -0.85
C ASN A 377 6.11 20.86 -0.02
N PRO A 378 6.45 19.73 -0.66
CA PRO A 378 7.27 18.71 -0.02
C PRO A 378 8.70 19.26 0.04
N THR A 379 9.23 19.40 1.26
CA THR A 379 10.68 19.47 1.50
C THR A 379 11.37 18.18 1.08
#